data_AF-E3CAR6-F1
#
_entry.id   AF-E3CAR6-F1
#
_cell.length_a   1.000
_cell.length_b   1.000
_cell.length_c   1.000
_cell.angle_alpha   90.00
_cell.angle_beta   90.00
_cell.angle_gamma   90.00
#
_symmetry.space_group_name_H-M   'P 1'
#
loop_
_entity.id
_entity.type
_entity.pdbx_description
1 polymer ?
#
loop_
_entity_poly.entity_id
_entity_poly.type
_entity_poly.pdbx_seq_one_letter_code
_entity_poly.pdbx_strand_id
1 'polypeptide(L)'
;MTMREYYLRLEAYQLHEVGVREHLALQAFYNQSVQETIGKKKPRPKYRKFKQFFDREEEELAVRNTFADDTMGLSEKAKHHTQTEIFMRRIEQFKKLKAEGRIDMNAWKHEGGR
;
A
#
# COMPACT_ATOMS: atom_id res chain seq x y z
N MET A 1 -10.69 -19.52 5.60
CA MET A 1 -10.04 -18.58 4.67
C MET A 1 -8.68 -19.14 4.33
N THR A 2 -8.40 -19.34 3.05
CA THR A 2 -7.05 -19.65 2.59
C THR A 2 -6.20 -18.37 2.55
N MET A 3 -4.88 -18.51 2.56
CA MET A 3 -3.98 -17.34 2.51
C MET A 3 -4.16 -16.55 1.20
N ARG A 4 -4.45 -17.25 0.09
CA ARG A 4 -4.72 -16.63 -1.21
C ARG A 4 -6.01 -15.81 -1.21
N GLU A 5 -7.07 -16.34 -0.61
CA GLU A 5 -8.33 -15.58 -0.41
C GLU A 5 -8.11 -14.33 0.46
N TYR A 6 -7.26 -14.43 1.49
CA TYR A 6 -6.93 -13.30 2.35
C TYR A 6 -6.20 -12.20 1.56
N TYR A 7 -5.18 -12.55 0.76
CA TYR A 7 -4.46 -11.58 -0.07
C TYR A 7 -5.37 -10.93 -1.11
N LEU A 8 -6.25 -11.70 -1.76
CA LEU A 8 -7.21 -11.16 -2.71
C LEU A 8 -8.18 -10.16 -2.05
N ARG A 9 -8.64 -10.46 -0.83
CA ARG A 9 -9.48 -9.53 -0.05
C ARG A 9 -8.70 -8.28 0.37
N LEU A 10 -7.42 -8.43 0.71
CA LEU A 10 -6.56 -7.31 1.09
C LEU A 10 -6.26 -6.39 -0.10
N GLU A 11 -5.98 -6.96 -1.27
CA GLU A 11 -5.84 -6.22 -2.53
C GLU A 11 -7.11 -5.43 -2.85
N ALA A 12 -8.27 -6.10 -2.81
CA ALA A 12 -9.56 -5.45 -3.04
C ALA A 12 -9.83 -4.30 -2.05
N TYR A 13 -9.48 -4.50 -0.77
CA TYR A 13 -9.55 -3.46 0.24
C TYR A 13 -8.64 -2.27 -0.08
N GLN A 14 -7.39 -2.51 -0.50
CA GLN A 14 -6.47 -1.43 -0.85
C GLN A 14 -6.91 -0.67 -2.10
N LEU A 15 -7.49 -1.35 -3.10
CA LEU A 15 -8.09 -0.69 -4.27
C LEU A 15 -9.29 0.18 -3.87
N HIS A 16 -10.12 -0.27 -2.92
CA HIS A 16 -11.19 0.55 -2.36
C HIS A 16 -10.63 1.81 -1.67
N GLU A 17 -9.57 1.67 -0.87
CA GLU A 17 -8.89 2.79 -0.22
C GLU A 17 -8.29 3.80 -1.22
N VAL A 18 -7.85 3.37 -2.41
CA VAL A 18 -7.45 4.30 -3.49
C VAL A 18 -8.62 5.19 -3.90
N GLY A 19 -9.84 4.66 -4.00
CA GLY A 19 -11.04 5.45 -4.29
C GLY A 19 -11.39 6.46 -3.20
N VAL A 20 -11.20 6.08 -1.93
CA VAL A 20 -11.36 7.02 -0.80
C VAL A 20 -10.32 8.14 -0.88
N ARG A 21 -9.06 7.80 -1.18
CA ARG A 21 -7.98 8.77 -1.37
C ARG A 21 -8.24 9.70 -2.55
N GLU A 22 -8.78 9.19 -3.66
CA GLU A 22 -9.20 10.01 -4.80
C GLU A 22 -10.25 11.05 -4.37
N HIS A 23 -11.26 10.64 -3.59
CA HIS A 23 -12.29 11.55 -3.11
C HIS A 23 -11.73 12.66 -2.19
N LEU A 24 -10.86 12.28 -1.25
CA LEU A 24 -10.16 13.23 -0.38
C LEU A 24 -9.26 14.17 -1.19
N ALA A 25 -8.60 13.64 -2.22
CA ALA A 25 -7.77 14.42 -3.11
C ALA A 25 -8.61 15.42 -3.91
N LEU A 26 -9.78 15.02 -4.42
CA LEU A 26 -10.71 15.92 -5.10
C LEU A 26 -11.14 17.07 -4.20
N GLN A 27 -11.49 16.78 -2.95
CA GLN A 27 -11.83 17.79 -1.96
C GLN A 27 -10.66 18.76 -1.73
N ALA A 28 -9.45 18.24 -1.56
CA ALA A 28 -8.24 19.05 -1.38
C ALA A 28 -7.94 19.92 -2.61
N PHE A 29 -8.12 19.38 -3.82
CA PHE A 29 -7.93 20.11 -5.07
C PHE A 29 -8.91 21.28 -5.21
N TYR A 30 -10.19 21.09 -4.84
CA TYR A 30 -11.15 22.18 -4.80
C TYR A 30 -10.82 23.21 -3.73
N ASN A 31 -10.40 22.78 -2.54
CA ASN A 31 -9.97 23.71 -1.49
C ASN A 31 -8.80 24.59 -1.94
N GLN A 32 -7.83 24.00 -2.64
CA GLN A 32 -6.72 24.74 -3.23
C GLN A 32 -7.21 25.79 -4.23
N SER A 33 -8.15 25.43 -5.12
CA SER A 33 -8.68 26.36 -6.12
C SER A 33 -9.39 27.58 -5.51
N VAL A 34 -10.00 27.42 -4.32
CA VAL A 34 -10.65 28.51 -3.58
C VAL A 34 -9.63 29.40 -2.88
N GLN A 35 -8.61 28.82 -2.25
CA GLN A 35 -7.59 29.57 -1.49
C GLN A 35 -6.69 30.44 -2.37
N GLU A 36 -6.49 30.06 -3.63
CA GLU A 36 -5.70 30.81 -4.61
C GLU A 36 -6.41 32.08 -5.11
N THR A 37 -7.51 32.52 -4.50
CA THR A 37 -8.16 33.80 -4.83
C THR A 37 -7.62 34.98 -4.02
N ILE A 38 -6.79 34.74 -2.99
CA ILE A 38 -6.37 35.77 -2.04
C ILE A 38 -4.89 36.15 -2.26
N GLY A 39 -4.59 36.95 -3.29
CA GLY A 39 -3.21 37.43 -3.55
C GLY A 39 -3.10 38.52 -4.63
N LYS A 40 -2.55 39.68 -4.24
CA LYS A 40 -2.75 41.04 -4.77
C LYS A 40 -2.66 41.35 -6.29
N LYS A 41 -2.16 40.47 -7.19
CA LYS A 41 -2.04 40.83 -8.64
C LYS A 41 -2.26 39.72 -9.70
N LYS A 42 -2.51 38.45 -9.35
CA LYS A 42 -2.96 37.30 -10.20
C LYS A 42 -2.37 35.99 -9.61
N PRO A 43 -2.95 35.43 -8.55
CA PRO A 43 -2.52 34.14 -8.06
C PRO A 43 -2.86 33.06 -9.11
N ARG A 44 -2.01 32.05 -9.23
CA ARG A 44 -2.17 30.95 -10.18
C ARG A 44 -2.09 29.62 -9.45
N PRO A 45 -2.86 28.62 -9.91
CA PRO A 45 -2.79 27.30 -9.33
C PRO A 45 -1.45 26.62 -9.43
N LYS A 46 -1.00 26.02 -8.32
CA LYS A 46 0.16 25.10 -8.32
C LYS A 46 -0.13 23.87 -9.20
N TYR A 47 -1.34 23.32 -9.10
CA TYR A 47 -1.79 22.22 -9.95
C TYR A 47 -2.94 22.71 -10.82
N ARG A 48 -2.79 22.59 -12.15
CA ARG A 48 -3.82 23.05 -13.10
C ARG A 48 -4.85 21.98 -13.42
N LYS A 49 -4.47 20.72 -13.25
CA LYS A 49 -5.30 19.56 -13.52
C LYS A 49 -5.27 18.63 -12.32
N PHE A 50 -6.39 17.99 -12.04
CA PHE A 50 -6.47 17.01 -10.96
C PHE A 50 -5.45 15.87 -11.11
N LYS A 51 -5.21 15.39 -12.34
CA LYS A 51 -4.20 14.35 -12.62
C LYS A 51 -2.77 14.74 -12.22
N GLN A 52 -2.45 16.03 -12.07
CA GLN A 52 -1.16 16.50 -11.56
C GLN A 52 -1.08 16.46 -10.03
N PHE A 53 -2.24 16.42 -9.36
CA PHE A 53 -2.39 16.37 -7.92
C PHE A 53 -2.53 14.92 -7.42
N PHE A 54 -3.28 14.10 -8.15
CA PHE A 54 -3.51 12.69 -7.84
C PHE A 54 -3.71 11.89 -9.15
N ASP A 55 -2.89 10.86 -9.35
CA ASP A 55 -3.02 9.93 -10.47
C ASP A 55 -3.50 8.57 -9.97
N ARG A 56 -4.80 8.31 -10.20
CA ARG A 56 -5.43 7.07 -9.79
C ARG A 56 -4.85 5.85 -10.49
N GLU A 57 -4.47 5.98 -11.77
CA GLU A 57 -3.94 4.85 -12.54
C GLU A 57 -2.60 4.41 -11.98
N GLU A 58 -1.77 5.37 -11.55
CA GLU A 58 -0.49 5.11 -10.91
C GLU A 58 -0.65 4.44 -9.53
N GLU A 59 -1.59 4.93 -8.70
CA GLU A 59 -1.89 4.36 -7.39
C GLU A 59 -2.47 2.94 -7.48
N GLU A 60 -3.41 2.69 -8.40
CA GLU A 60 -3.93 1.34 -8.65
C GLU A 60 -2.84 0.40 -9.16
N LEU A 61 -1.95 0.88 -10.04
CA LEU A 61 -0.83 0.09 -10.53
C LEU A 61 0.15 -0.24 -9.40
N ALA A 62 0.43 0.70 -8.50
CA ALA A 62 1.25 0.46 -7.32
C ALA A 62 0.64 -0.63 -6.41
N VAL A 63 -0.66 -0.54 -6.12
CA VAL A 63 -1.38 -1.58 -5.35
C VAL A 63 -1.27 -2.92 -6.06
N ARG A 64 -1.62 -3.01 -7.34
CA ARG A 64 -1.54 -4.27 -8.10
C ARG A 64 -0.12 -4.85 -8.12
N ASN A 65 0.92 -4.01 -8.23
CA ASN A 65 2.30 -4.46 -8.18
C ASN A 65 2.70 -5.03 -6.81
N THR A 66 2.13 -4.52 -5.70
CA THR A 66 2.42 -5.09 -4.37
C THR A 66 1.88 -6.49 -4.15
N PHE A 67 0.81 -6.85 -4.88
CA PHE A 67 0.13 -8.14 -4.81
C PHE A 67 0.42 -9.05 -6.00
N ALA A 68 1.05 -8.53 -7.06
CA ALA A 68 1.45 -9.30 -8.22
C ALA A 68 2.42 -10.41 -7.77
N ASP A 69 2.01 -11.64 -8.02
CA ASP A 69 2.86 -12.82 -7.88
C ASP A 69 3.82 -12.86 -9.09
N ASP A 70 5.06 -13.33 -8.90
CA ASP A 70 6.09 -13.38 -9.96
C ASP A 70 5.62 -14.14 -11.22
N THR A 71 4.58 -14.96 -11.09
CA THR A 71 3.93 -15.72 -12.17
C THR A 71 3.04 -14.88 -13.10
N MET A 72 2.70 -13.63 -12.75
CA MET A 72 1.75 -12.79 -13.52
C MET A 72 2.41 -11.72 -14.42
N GLY A 73 3.74 -11.64 -14.49
CA GLY A 73 4.44 -10.92 -15.56
C GLY A 73 4.07 -9.44 -15.73
N LEU A 74 4.05 -8.66 -14.64
CA LEU A 74 3.84 -7.22 -14.71
C LEU A 74 5.18 -6.46 -14.67
N SER A 75 5.50 -5.80 -15.79
CA SER A 75 6.49 -4.72 -16.03
C SER A 75 7.86 -4.78 -15.33
N GLU A 76 8.93 -4.87 -16.12
CA GLU A 76 10.35 -4.87 -15.67
C GLU A 76 10.78 -3.65 -14.83
N LYS A 77 10.00 -2.56 -14.82
CA LYS A 77 10.28 -1.34 -14.05
C LYS A 77 9.95 -1.45 -12.55
N ALA A 78 9.31 -2.55 -12.11
CA ALA A 78 8.77 -2.73 -10.76
C ALA A 78 9.61 -3.67 -9.87
N LYS A 79 10.95 -3.71 -10.04
CA LYS A 79 11.84 -4.53 -9.19
C LYS A 79 12.07 -3.88 -7.82
N HIS A 80 11.01 -3.77 -7.03
CA HIS A 80 11.09 -3.55 -5.59
C HIS A 80 10.54 -4.80 -4.93
N HIS A 81 11.36 -5.49 -4.12
CA HIS A 81 10.98 -6.78 -3.53
C HIS A 81 9.57 -6.71 -2.95
N THR A 82 8.67 -7.51 -3.49
CA THR A 82 7.26 -7.47 -3.15
C THR A 82 7.10 -7.89 -1.70
N GLN A 83 6.13 -7.30 -1.00
CA GLN A 83 5.85 -7.61 0.40
C GLN A 83 5.67 -9.12 0.64
N THR A 84 5.20 -9.83 -0.39
CA THR A 84 5.09 -11.28 -0.49
C THR A 84 6.43 -11.99 -0.46
N GLU A 85 7.45 -11.55 -1.21
CA GLU A 85 8.81 -12.10 -1.15
C GLU A 85 9.44 -11.92 0.23
N ILE A 86 9.28 -10.73 0.82
CA ILE A 86 9.78 -10.41 2.17
C ILE A 86 9.06 -11.31 3.20
N PHE A 87 7.76 -11.52 3.03
CA PHE A 87 6.95 -12.34 3.92
C PHE A 87 7.24 -13.83 3.78
N MET A 88 7.40 -14.34 2.56
CA MET A 88 7.77 -15.72 2.29
C MET A 88 9.16 -16.03 2.85
N ARG A 89 10.12 -15.11 2.67
CA ARG A 89 11.44 -15.20 3.29
C ARG A 89 11.35 -15.25 4.82
N ARG A 90 10.46 -14.47 5.45
CA ARG A 90 10.21 -14.52 6.90
C ARG A 90 9.53 -15.81 7.35
N ILE A 91 8.58 -16.35 6.58
CA ILE A 91 7.95 -17.64 6.87
C ILE A 91 8.96 -18.77 6.78
N GLU A 92 9.83 -18.78 5.78
CA GLU A 92 10.88 -19.78 5.64
C GLU A 92 11.90 -19.68 6.77
N GLN A 93 12.32 -18.47 7.13
CA GLN A 93 13.17 -18.24 8.30
C GLN A 93 12.48 -18.73 9.58
N PHE A 94 11.20 -18.44 9.76
CA PHE A 94 10.42 -18.92 10.90
C PHE A 94 10.32 -20.45 10.94
N LYS A 95 10.05 -21.10 9.82
CA LYS A 95 10.01 -22.58 9.71
C LYS A 95 11.35 -23.20 10.06
N LYS A 96 12.46 -22.63 9.57
CA LYS A 96 13.83 -23.09 9.88
C LYS A 96 14.14 -22.94 11.37
N LEU A 97 13.94 -21.75 11.93
CA LEU A 97 14.18 -21.46 13.34
C LEU A 97 13.28 -22.30 14.27
N LYS A 98 12.05 -22.62 13.85
CA LYS A 98 11.14 -23.54 14.54
C LYS A 98 11.64 -24.98 14.49
N ALA A 99 12.13 -25.44 13.34
CA ALA A 99 12.70 -26.78 13.18
C ALA A 99 14.00 -26.94 14.01
N GLU A 100 14.79 -25.87 14.14
CA GLU A 100 15.99 -25.81 14.98
C GLU A 100 15.68 -25.67 16.48
N GLY A 101 14.41 -25.54 16.87
CA GLY A 101 13.99 -25.41 18.27
C GLY A 101 14.39 -24.08 18.94
N ARG A 102 14.78 -23.07 18.17
CA ARG A 102 15.28 -21.77 18.66
C ARG A 102 14.17 -20.74 18.86
N ILE A 103 12.92 -21.10 18.56
CA ILE A 103 11.74 -20.25 18.76
C ILE A 103 10.91 -20.82 19.90
N ASP A 104 10.78 -20.04 20.97
CA ASP A 104 9.80 -20.29 22.01
C ASP A 104 8.42 -19.80 21.57
N MET A 105 7.55 -20.75 21.22
CA MET A 105 6.17 -20.48 20.80
C MET A 105 5.27 -19.97 21.94
N ASN A 106 5.74 -20.02 23.19
CA ASN A 106 5.04 -19.60 24.40
C ASN A 106 5.67 -18.37 25.08
N ALA A 107 6.66 -17.72 24.47
CA ALA A 107 7.34 -16.54 25.04
C ALA A 107 6.36 -15.44 25.49
N TRP A 108 5.28 -15.22 24.73
CA TRP A 108 4.22 -14.25 25.05
C TRP A 108 3.40 -14.56 26.31
N LYS A 109 3.45 -15.80 26.82
CA LYS A 109 2.77 -16.20 28.07
C LYS A 109 3.61 -15.89 29.31
N HIS A 110 4.92 -15.77 29.15
CA HIS A 110 5.84 -15.50 30.27
C HIS A 110 5.89 -14.01 30.65
N GLU A 111 5.48 -13.09 29.76
CA GLU A 111 5.46 -11.65 30.02
C GLU A 111 4.17 -11.17 30.71
N GLY A 112 3.12 -12.01 30.77
CA GLY A 112 1.82 -11.69 31.38
C GLY A 112 1.61 -12.23 32.80
N GLY A 113 2.62 -12.90 33.38
CA GLY A 113 2.55 -13.48 34.73
C GLY A 113 3.24 -12.60 35.77
N ARG A 114 2.47 -12.18 36.77
CA ARG A 114 2.97 -11.76 38.09
C ARG A 114 3.78 -12.87 38.76
#